data_AF-A0A7K1AEB0-F1
#
_entry.id   AF-A0A7K1AEB0-F1
#
_cell.length_a   1.000
_cell.length_b   1.000
_cell.length_c   1.000
_cell.angle_alpha   90.00
_cell.angle_beta   90.00
_cell.angle_gamma   90.00
#
_symmetry.space_group_name_H-M   'P 1'
#
loop_
_entity.id
_entity.type
_entity.pdbx_description
1 polymer ?
#
loop_
_entity_poly.entity_id
_entity_poly.type
_entity_poly.pdbx_seq_one_letter_code
_entity_poly.pdbx_strand_id
1 'polypeptide(L)'
;MNQAFLFSLALTIILTGLIFVYGKRRPVGTPVSWGEAMVGSVYAFFVMFIAYGVVPHQFLVHVQNELGWQSDKPFLGPGSIFKSQAAGGSFPFDINYLQIGDIAAAGIYGLFLGVQIYMWTWWQKRGTTKSTEVEQSSYGRPLVKKA
;
A
#
# COMPACT_ATOMS: atom_id res chain seq x y z
N MET A 1 16.05 -18.98 2.41
CA MET A 1 14.80 -18.38 1.89
C MET A 1 13.89 -18.04 3.07
N ASN A 2 13.61 -16.75 3.29
CA ASN A 2 12.86 -16.30 4.46
C ASN A 2 11.36 -16.65 4.34
N GLN A 3 10.97 -17.74 4.99
CA GLN A 3 9.57 -18.21 5.02
C GLN A 3 8.63 -17.22 5.73
N ALA A 4 9.10 -16.52 6.76
CA ALA A 4 8.29 -15.55 7.50
C ALA A 4 7.95 -14.33 6.64
N PHE A 5 8.89 -13.86 5.80
CA PHE A 5 8.63 -12.80 4.83
C PHE A 5 7.56 -13.23 3.80
N LEU A 6 7.73 -14.38 3.15
CA LEU A 6 6.78 -14.86 2.15
C LEU A 6 5.39 -15.10 2.74
N PHE A 7 5.34 -15.73 3.92
CA PHE A 7 4.08 -16.00 4.61
C PHE A 7 3.37 -14.71 5.01
N SER A 8 4.08 -13.76 5.65
CA SER A 8 3.48 -12.48 6.06
C SER A 8 2.99 -11.67 4.86
N LEU A 9 3.74 -11.64 3.76
CA LEU A 9 3.35 -10.96 2.53
C LEU A 9 2.08 -11.58 1.92
N ALA A 10 2.05 -12.90 1.78
CA ALA A 10 0.88 -13.62 1.25
C ALA A 10 -0.34 -13.44 2.15
N LEU A 11 -0.15 -13.54 3.47
CA LEU A 11 -1.20 -13.34 4.46
C LEU A 11 -1.79 -11.93 4.37
N THR A 12 -0.96 -10.89 4.29
CA THR A 12 -1.43 -9.50 4.10
C THR A 12 -2.26 -9.37 2.83
N ILE A 13 -1.79 -9.91 1.69
CA ILE A 13 -2.51 -9.84 0.41
C ILE A 13 -3.88 -10.53 0.52
N ILE A 14 -3.93 -11.73 1.11
CA ILE A 14 -5.16 -12.50 1.27
C ILE A 14 -6.14 -11.72 2.17
N LEU A 15 -5.70 -11.27 3.34
CA LEU A 15 -6.56 -10.57 4.29
C LEU A 15 -7.05 -9.23 3.73
N THR A 16 -6.22 -8.48 3.01
CA THR A 16 -6.65 -7.28 2.28
C THR A 16 -7.68 -7.64 1.20
N GLY A 17 -7.47 -8.73 0.46
CA GLY A 17 -8.42 -9.23 -0.55
C GLY A 17 -9.80 -9.56 0.02
N LEU A 18 -9.85 -10.17 1.21
CA LEU A 18 -11.11 -10.50 1.90
C LEU A 18 -11.96 -9.26 2.20
N ILE A 19 -11.35 -8.09 2.41
CA ILE A 19 -12.08 -6.82 2.62
C ILE A 19 -12.92 -6.48 1.39
N PHE A 20 -12.38 -6.67 0.18
CA PHE A 20 -13.12 -6.43 -1.06
C PHE A 20 -14.25 -7.45 -1.25
N VAL A 21 -14.01 -8.72 -0.92
CA VAL A 21 -15.05 -9.76 -1.01
C VAL A 21 -16.21 -9.45 -0.07
N TYR A 22 -15.90 -9.11 1.18
CA TYR A 22 -16.90 -8.71 2.18
C TYR A 22 -17.64 -7.43 1.75
N GLY A 23 -16.89 -6.41 1.30
CA GLY A 23 -17.45 -5.13 0.85
C GLY A 23 -18.35 -5.25 -0.38
N LYS A 24 -18.12 -6.21 -1.29
CA LYS A 24 -19.01 -6.44 -2.43
C LYS A 24 -20.31 -7.16 -2.05
N ARG A 25 -20.28 -7.99 -1.01
CA ARG A 25 -21.46 -8.76 -0.56
C ARG A 25 -22.36 -7.99 0.40
N ARG A 26 -21.80 -7.00 1.09
CA ARG A 26 -22.53 -6.23 2.09
C ARG A 26 -23.31 -5.06 1.48
N PRO A 27 -24.65 -5.02 1.60
CA PRO A 27 -25.46 -3.88 1.17
C PRO A 27 -25.04 -2.57 1.87
N VAL A 28 -25.20 -1.46 1.17
CA VAL A 28 -24.94 -0.13 1.74
C VAL A 28 -26.04 0.20 2.75
N GLY A 29 -25.66 0.74 3.91
CA GLY A 29 -26.60 1.14 4.96
C GLY A 29 -27.02 0.02 5.93
N THR A 30 -26.55 -1.22 5.75
CA THR A 30 -26.79 -2.29 6.74
C THR A 30 -26.18 -1.90 8.09
N PRO A 31 -26.97 -1.84 9.18
CA PRO A 31 -26.46 -1.47 10.51
C PRO A 31 -25.44 -2.51 11.00
N VAL A 32 -24.55 -2.09 11.90
CA VAL A 32 -23.54 -2.95 12.55
C VAL A 32 -23.84 -2.97 14.03
N SER A 33 -23.91 -4.16 14.61
CA SER A 33 -23.94 -4.29 16.07
C SER A 33 -22.60 -3.87 16.68
N TRP A 34 -22.60 -3.50 17.96
CA TRP A 34 -21.35 -3.17 18.65
C TRP A 34 -20.30 -4.28 18.58
N GLY A 35 -20.72 -5.55 18.69
CA GLY A 35 -19.83 -6.70 18.59
C GLY A 35 -19.19 -6.85 17.20
N GLU A 36 -19.99 -6.73 16.14
CA GLU A 36 -19.48 -6.79 14.76
C GLU A 36 -18.52 -5.63 14.45
N ALA A 37 -18.78 -4.44 15.02
CA ALA A 37 -17.89 -3.29 14.88
C ALA A 37 -16.54 -3.54 15.54
N MET A 38 -16.52 -4.15 16.72
CA MET A 38 -15.30 -4.53 17.43
C MET A 38 -14.49 -5.58 16.66
N VAL A 39 -15.14 -6.61 16.12
CA VAL A 39 -14.44 -7.60 15.27
C VAL A 39 -13.87 -6.94 14.02
N GLY A 40 -14.63 -6.04 13.38
CA GLY A 40 -14.17 -5.29 12.22
C GLY A 40 -12.97 -4.38 12.51
N SER A 41 -12.95 -3.70 13.67
CA SER A 41 -11.84 -2.83 14.05
C SER A 41 -10.57 -3.62 14.37
N VAL A 42 -10.70 -4.72 15.12
CA VAL A 42 -9.57 -5.63 15.41
C VAL A 42 -9.01 -6.21 14.12
N TYR A 43 -9.88 -6.65 13.20
CA TYR A 43 -9.45 -7.16 11.91
C TYR A 43 -8.69 -6.10 11.10
N ALA A 44 -9.25 -4.89 10.96
CA ALA A 44 -8.60 -3.82 10.22
C ALA A 44 -7.25 -3.43 10.83
N PHE A 45 -7.19 -3.31 12.16
CA PHE A 45 -5.94 -3.05 12.87
C PHE A 45 -4.92 -4.17 12.68
N PHE A 46 -5.34 -5.43 12.77
CA PHE A 46 -4.47 -6.58 12.59
C PHE A 46 -3.85 -6.62 11.18
N VAL A 47 -4.66 -6.36 10.14
CA VAL A 47 -4.16 -6.27 8.76
C VAL A 47 -3.14 -5.14 8.61
N MET A 48 -3.42 -3.97 9.17
CA MET A 48 -2.47 -2.85 9.18
C MET A 48 -1.20 -3.19 9.95
N PHE A 49 -1.31 -3.85 11.11
CA PHE A 49 -0.15 -4.27 11.90
C PHE A 49 0.77 -5.20 11.11
N ILE A 50 0.22 -6.17 10.37
CA ILE A 50 1.05 -7.05 9.53
C ILE A 50 1.65 -6.25 8.37
N ALA A 51 0.85 -5.43 7.68
CA ALA A 51 1.31 -4.67 6.52
C ALA A 51 2.42 -3.66 6.86
N TYR A 52 2.34 -2.97 7.99
CA TYR A 52 3.28 -1.91 8.36
C TYR A 52 4.35 -2.35 9.37
N GLY A 53 4.03 -3.29 10.24
CA GLY A 53 4.95 -3.78 11.27
C GLY A 53 5.74 -4.99 10.81
N VAL A 54 5.04 -6.02 10.32
CA VAL A 54 5.65 -7.34 10.09
C VAL A 54 6.33 -7.42 8.71
N VAL A 55 5.63 -7.13 7.62
CA VAL A 55 6.15 -7.32 6.26
C VAL A 55 7.44 -6.52 5.99
N PRO A 56 7.49 -5.20 6.27
CA PRO A 56 8.69 -4.41 5.98
C PRO A 56 9.87 -4.83 6.86
N HIS A 57 9.61 -5.18 8.12
CA HIS A 57 10.63 -5.72 9.01
C HIS A 57 11.16 -7.08 8.51
N GLN A 58 10.28 -8.00 8.13
CA GLN A 58 10.68 -9.31 7.60
C GLN A 58 11.43 -9.21 6.27
N PHE A 59 11.11 -8.21 5.45
CA PHE A 59 11.86 -7.90 4.24
C PHE A 59 13.31 -7.49 4.57
N LEU A 60 13.50 -6.57 5.52
CA LEU A 60 14.85 -6.15 5.94
C LEU A 60 15.65 -7.33 6.52
N VAL A 61 15.03 -8.18 7.33
CA VAL A 61 15.65 -9.41 7.84
C VAL A 61 16.05 -10.35 6.70
N HIS A 62 15.19 -10.52 5.69
CA HIS A 62 15.50 -11.34 4.52
C HIS A 62 16.72 -10.79 3.76
N VAL A 63 16.72 -9.50 3.49
CA VAL A 63 17.74 -8.82 2.71
C VAL A 63 19.11 -8.83 3.42
N GLN A 64 19.14 -8.60 4.73
CA GLN A 64 20.39 -8.55 5.49
C GLN A 64 20.93 -9.95 5.76
N ASN A 65 20.09 -10.91 6.18
CA ASN A 65 20.56 -12.22 6.61
C ASN A 65 20.73 -13.22 5.45
N GLU A 66 19.86 -13.18 4.44
CA GLU A 66 19.85 -14.18 3.36
C GLU A 66 20.57 -13.67 2.11
N LEU A 67 20.36 -12.41 1.74
CA LEU A 67 21.04 -11.79 0.60
C LEU A 67 22.38 -11.15 1.00
N GLY A 68 22.65 -11.03 2.30
CA GLY A 68 23.91 -10.48 2.83
C GLY A 68 24.10 -9.01 2.47
N TRP A 69 23.04 -8.23 2.32
CA TRP A 69 23.15 -6.79 2.05
C TRP A 69 23.65 -6.08 3.29
N GLN A 70 24.83 -5.50 3.18
CA GLN A 70 25.58 -4.93 4.30
C GLN A 70 26.19 -3.58 3.87
N SER A 71 26.64 -2.79 4.84
CA SER A 71 27.15 -1.44 4.61
C SER A 71 28.54 -1.41 3.95
N ASP A 72 29.29 -2.49 4.06
CA ASP A 72 30.62 -2.71 3.46
C ASP A 72 30.57 -3.06 1.97
N LYS A 73 29.37 -3.38 1.44
CA LYS A 73 29.18 -3.74 0.03
C LYS A 73 28.70 -2.53 -0.77
N PRO A 74 29.58 -1.86 -1.54
CA PRO A 74 29.17 -0.73 -2.37
C PRO A 74 28.25 -1.20 -3.51
N PHE A 75 27.21 -0.43 -3.75
CA PHE A 75 26.30 -0.62 -4.87
C PHE A 75 26.75 0.27 -6.04
N LEU A 76 27.48 -0.32 -7.00
CA LEU A 76 28.05 0.42 -8.13
C LEU A 76 27.14 0.47 -9.36
N GLY A 77 26.16 -0.42 -9.44
CA GLY A 77 25.28 -0.57 -10.60
C GLY A 77 25.99 -1.05 -11.89
N PRO A 78 25.24 -1.28 -12.98
CA PRO A 78 25.81 -1.67 -14.26
C PRO A 78 26.77 -0.59 -14.78
N GLY A 79 28.00 -0.98 -15.15
CA GLY A 79 29.01 -0.03 -15.65
C GLY A 79 29.52 0.97 -14.61
N SER A 80 29.34 0.71 -13.31
CA SER A 80 29.81 1.57 -12.22
C SER A 80 29.18 2.98 -12.18
N ILE A 81 27.97 3.14 -12.71
CA ILE A 81 27.22 4.41 -12.75
C ILE A 81 26.98 5.05 -11.37
N PHE A 82 26.92 4.25 -10.30
CA PHE A 82 26.70 4.71 -8.92
C PHE A 82 28.00 4.83 -8.12
N LYS A 83 29.17 4.76 -8.78
CA LYS A 83 30.45 5.00 -8.12
C LYS A 83 30.55 6.47 -7.71
N SER A 84 30.86 6.72 -6.44
CA SER A 84 30.92 8.08 -5.91
C SER A 84 32.09 8.90 -6.46
N GLN A 85 31.96 10.22 -6.42
CA GLN A 85 33.04 11.17 -6.74
C GLN A 85 34.27 10.96 -5.85
N ALA A 86 34.08 10.61 -4.58
CA ALA A 86 35.17 10.30 -3.66
C ALA A 86 35.98 9.06 -4.08
N ALA A 87 35.33 8.08 -4.71
CA ALA A 87 35.97 6.89 -5.28
C ALA A 87 36.42 7.08 -6.75
N GLY A 88 36.32 8.28 -7.33
CA GLY A 88 36.69 8.59 -8.71
C GLY A 88 35.60 8.25 -9.75
N GLY A 89 34.33 8.29 -9.36
CA GLY A 89 33.16 8.18 -10.25
C GLY A 89 32.41 9.51 -10.41
N SER A 90 31.19 9.46 -10.94
CA SER A 90 30.37 10.65 -11.24
C SER A 90 29.24 10.89 -10.23
N PHE A 91 28.97 9.94 -9.33
CA PHE A 91 27.81 9.99 -8.44
C PHE A 91 28.12 10.80 -7.15
N PRO A 92 27.20 11.62 -6.62
CA PRO A 92 27.55 12.61 -5.58
C PRO A 92 27.80 12.04 -4.17
N PHE A 93 27.44 10.78 -3.89
CA PHE A 93 27.61 10.15 -2.57
C PHE A 93 27.81 8.63 -2.70
N ASP A 94 28.27 7.96 -1.65
CA ASP A 94 28.38 6.49 -1.64
C ASP A 94 27.03 5.82 -1.36
N ILE A 95 26.70 4.80 -2.15
CA ILE A 95 25.56 3.91 -1.90
C ILE A 95 26.07 2.50 -1.62
N ASN A 96 25.53 1.85 -0.59
CA ASN A 96 25.76 0.46 -0.27
C ASN A 96 24.48 -0.37 -0.39
N TYR A 97 24.63 -1.69 -0.39
CA TYR A 97 23.50 -2.61 -0.50
C TYR A 97 22.53 -2.52 0.69
N LEU A 98 23.00 -2.14 1.89
CA LEU A 98 22.10 -1.91 3.03
C LEU A 98 21.09 -0.80 2.73
N GLN A 99 21.55 0.33 2.20
CA GLN A 99 20.70 1.47 1.81
C GLN A 99 19.71 1.11 0.70
N ILE A 100 20.09 0.22 -0.23
CA ILE A 100 19.16 -0.31 -1.23
C ILE A 100 18.02 -1.11 -0.55
N GLY A 101 18.35 -1.87 0.49
CA GLY A 101 17.36 -2.56 1.33
C GLY A 101 16.40 -1.60 2.00
N ASP A 102 16.92 -0.53 2.60
CA ASP A 102 16.12 0.48 3.28
C ASP A 102 15.20 1.23 2.31
N ILE A 103 15.69 1.59 1.12
CA ILE A 103 14.89 2.20 0.05
C ILE A 103 13.78 1.26 -0.40
N ALA A 104 14.08 -0.03 -0.59
CA ALA A 104 13.07 -1.01 -0.98
C ALA A 104 12.01 -1.20 0.13
N ALA A 105 12.40 -1.22 1.41
CA ALA A 105 11.46 -1.25 2.52
C ALA A 105 10.56 -0.01 2.56
N ALA A 106 11.12 1.19 2.34
CA ALA A 106 10.34 2.42 2.19
C ALA A 106 9.37 2.35 0.99
N GLY A 107 9.78 1.72 -0.11
CA GLY A 107 8.91 1.44 -1.26
C GLY A 107 7.73 0.52 -0.90
N ILE A 108 7.97 -0.52 -0.10
CA ILE A 108 6.92 -1.41 0.42
C ILE A 108 5.92 -0.61 1.27
N TYR A 109 6.40 0.25 2.16
CA TYR A 109 5.55 1.17 2.93
C TYR A 109 4.68 2.06 2.03
N GLY A 110 5.28 2.67 1.01
CA GLY A 110 4.57 3.50 0.04
C GLY A 110 3.50 2.73 -0.73
N LEU A 111 3.80 1.49 -1.15
CA LEU A 111 2.85 0.60 -1.81
C LEU A 111 1.65 0.28 -0.92
N PHE A 112 1.88 -0.14 0.33
CA PHE A 112 0.79 -0.42 1.26
C PHE A 112 -0.05 0.81 1.57
N LEU A 113 0.58 1.98 1.72
CA LEU A 113 -0.13 3.24 1.91
C LEU A 113 -1.02 3.57 0.70
N GLY A 114 -0.52 3.38 -0.52
CA GLY A 114 -1.31 3.55 -1.75
C GLY A 114 -2.51 2.61 -1.81
N VAL A 115 -2.31 1.32 -1.51
CA VAL A 115 -3.40 0.32 -1.46
C VAL A 115 -4.44 0.67 -0.38
N GLN A 116 -3.99 1.11 0.79
CA GLN A 116 -4.83 1.60 1.87
C GLN A 116 -5.68 2.80 1.41
N ILE A 117 -5.06 3.86 0.90
CA ILE A 117 -5.81 5.03 0.40
C ILE A 117 -6.86 4.61 -0.64
N TYR A 118 -6.48 3.74 -1.58
CA TYR A 118 -7.40 3.21 -2.58
C TYR A 118 -8.57 2.45 -1.96
N MET A 119 -8.30 1.51 -1.04
CA MET A 119 -9.31 0.68 -0.41
C MET A 119 -10.32 1.50 0.40
N TRP A 120 -9.85 2.47 1.20
CA TRP A 120 -10.73 3.36 1.94
C TRP A 120 -11.55 4.24 1.01
N THR A 121 -10.93 4.80 -0.04
CA THR A 121 -11.64 5.60 -1.03
C THR A 121 -12.73 4.79 -1.73
N TRP A 122 -12.42 3.55 -2.14
CA TRP A 122 -13.38 2.62 -2.73
C TRP A 122 -14.53 2.31 -1.78
N TRP A 123 -14.23 2.03 -0.51
CA TRP A 123 -15.24 1.72 0.50
C TRP A 123 -16.21 2.88 0.75
N GLN A 124 -15.68 4.10 0.89
CA GLN A 124 -16.46 5.32 1.09
C GLN A 124 -17.39 5.62 -0.10
N LYS A 125 -16.91 5.37 -1.32
CA LYS A 125 -17.67 5.62 -2.56
C LYS A 125 -18.77 4.59 -2.88
N ARG A 126 -18.90 3.49 -2.12
CA ARG A 126 -19.90 2.44 -2.40
C ARG A 126 -21.36 2.94 -2.40
N GLY A 127 -21.65 4.00 -1.66
CA GLY A 127 -23.00 4.58 -1.54
C GLY A 127 -23.23 5.85 -2.35
N THR A 128 -22.24 6.33 -3.10
CA THR A 128 -22.36 7.58 -3.85
C THR A 128 -23.17 7.35 -5.12
N THR A 129 -24.43 7.79 -5.15
CA THR A 129 -25.15 7.97 -6.41
C THR A 129 -24.54 9.17 -7.12
N LYS A 130 -24.14 9.03 -8.38
CA LYS A 130 -23.85 10.21 -9.19
C LYS A 130 -25.16 10.98 -9.29
N SER A 131 -25.24 12.14 -8.65
CA SER A 131 -26.26 13.13 -8.99
C SER A 131 -26.09 13.40 -10.47
N THR A 132 -27.02 12.91 -11.29
CA THR A 132 -27.19 13.45 -12.64
C THR A 132 -27.68 14.86 -12.39
N GLU A 133 -26.75 15.82 -12.30
CA GLU A 133 -27.12 17.23 -12.33
C GLU A 133 -27.90 17.40 -13.62
N VAL A 134 -29.23 17.57 -13.49
CA VAL A 134 -30.04 18.00 -14.61
C VAL A 134 -29.40 19.28 -15.07
N GLU A 135 -28.97 19.36 -16.34
CA GLU A 135 -28.42 20.60 -16.89
C GLU A 135 -29.35 21.74 -16.49
N GLN A 136 -28.87 22.61 -15.61
CA GLN A 136 -29.63 23.77 -15.21
C GLN A 136 -29.47 24.78 -16.33
N SER A 137 -30.61 25.28 -16.82
CA SER A 137 -30.60 26.46 -17.70
C SER A 137 -29.78 27.59 -17.07
N SER A 138 -29.33 28.57 -17.86
CA SER A 138 -28.64 29.77 -17.37
C SER A 138 -29.42 30.58 -16.31
N TYR A 139 -30.68 30.22 -16.05
CA TYR A 139 -31.57 30.78 -15.03
C TYR A 139 -31.85 29.83 -13.84
N GLY A 140 -31.08 28.75 -13.68
CA GLY A 140 -31.18 27.83 -12.53
C GLY A 140 -32.38 26.87 -12.54
N ARG A 141 -33.13 26.78 -13.65
CA ARG A 141 -34.27 25.86 -13.78
C ARG A 141 -33.85 24.53 -14.39
N PRO A 142 -34.38 23.37 -13.92
CA PRO A 142 -34.12 22.07 -14.53
C PRO A 142 -34.58 22.04 -15.99
N LEU A 143 -33.70 21.69 -16.93
CA LEU A 143 -34.08 21.51 -18.33
C LEU A 143 -34.89 20.22 -18.49
N VAL A 144 -36.19 20.36 -18.74
CA VAL A 144 -37.07 19.23 -19.05
C VAL A 144 -36.88 18.86 -20.52
N LYS A 145 -36.58 17.58 -20.79
CA LYS A 145 -36.53 17.05 -22.17
C LYS A 145 -37.91 17.24 -22.82
N LYS A 146 -37.99 17.95 -23.94
CA LYS A 146 -39.21 17.95 -24.76
C LYS A 146 -39.46 16.53 -25.28
N ALA A 147 -40.70 16.06 -25.10
CA ALA A 147 -41.20 14.79 -25.66
C ALA A 147 -41.22 14.84 -27.19
#